data_AF-A0A928XK59-F1
#
_entry.id   AF-A0A928XK59-F1
#
_cell.length_a   1.000
_cell.length_b   1.000
_cell.length_c   1.000
_cell.angle_alpha   90.00
_cell.angle_beta   90.00
_cell.angle_gamma   90.00
#
_symmetry.space_group_name_H-M   'P 1'
#
loop_
_entity.id
_entity.type
_entity.pdbx_description
1 polymer ?
#
loop_
_entity_poly.entity_id
_entity_poly.type
_entity_poly.pdbx_seq_one_letter_code
_entity_poly.pdbx_strand_id
1 'polypeptide(L)'
;MSMESIPLSDPARNGQPFNLPNNRIVNRIFWAVVAAVALIALGSFALSFMALHELGTTNGTPQALGWIWPLIVDVSMVIYTAAILVAQLQRRAARLPIGLTIFYAVVTVTGNILHAPPTPLGWFVAALPPLSLILGTECLRTMAAHMLEQQAVLVTLAALTARYHQTAADLDTMTGQVDTRRAELDRLTRQLEQARIDLDTTQAGQIEDKARLVKLNEARAAKVTDRRAAVLSLLAEGLSPADISTRLAVSARTIKRDIIALNGKVGATL
;
A
#
# COMPACT_ATOMS: atom_id res chain seq x y z
N MET A 1 18.01 37.17 -1.65
CA MET A 1 18.49 35.88 -2.19
C MET A 1 17.27 35.19 -2.78
N SER A 2 16.93 35.60 -4.00
CA SER A 2 15.68 35.22 -4.68
C SER A 2 15.96 34.00 -5.53
N MET A 3 15.26 32.89 -5.27
CA MET A 3 15.33 31.69 -6.10
C MET A 3 14.62 31.95 -7.43
N GLU A 4 15.41 32.03 -8.50
CA GLU A 4 14.95 32.08 -9.87
C GLU A 4 14.40 30.71 -10.24
N SER A 5 13.08 30.63 -10.42
CA SER A 5 12.37 29.42 -10.82
C SER A 5 12.78 29.04 -12.24
N ILE A 6 13.47 27.91 -12.37
CA ILE A 6 13.78 27.28 -13.66
C ILE A 6 12.45 26.97 -14.37
N PRO A 7 12.17 27.53 -15.56
CA PRO A 7 10.98 27.17 -16.30
C PRO A 7 11.12 25.73 -16.80
N LEU A 8 10.22 24.85 -16.34
CA LEU A 8 9.99 23.53 -16.91
C LEU A 8 9.66 23.72 -18.40
N SER A 9 10.62 23.42 -19.27
CA SER A 9 10.41 23.35 -20.71
C SER A 9 9.38 22.25 -20.98
N ASP A 10 8.19 22.66 -21.38
CA ASP A 10 7.10 21.79 -21.83
C ASP A 10 7.56 20.98 -23.07
N PRO A 11 7.77 19.65 -22.94
CA PRO A 11 8.19 18.82 -24.07
C PRO A 11 7.04 18.56 -25.07
N ALA A 12 5.82 19.04 -24.81
CA ALA A 12 4.65 18.77 -25.66
C ALA A 12 4.61 19.59 -26.95
N ARG A 13 5.52 20.56 -27.17
CA ARG A 13 5.42 21.50 -28.31
C ARG A 13 5.79 20.91 -29.68
N ASN A 14 6.41 19.73 -29.73
CA ASN A 14 6.83 19.08 -30.99
C ASN A 14 6.16 17.69 -31.20
N GLY A 15 4.88 17.58 -30.86
CA GLY A 15 4.06 16.37 -30.97
C GLY A 15 3.74 15.92 -32.41
N GLN A 16 4.74 15.69 -33.26
CA GLN A 16 4.58 14.71 -34.32
C GLN A 16 4.52 13.33 -33.62
N PRO A 17 3.39 12.61 -33.66
CA PRO A 17 3.34 11.29 -33.05
C PRO A 17 4.38 10.42 -33.74
N PHE A 18 5.33 9.89 -32.96
CA PHE A 18 6.20 8.81 -33.43
C PHE A 18 5.26 7.69 -33.91
N ASN A 19 5.13 7.56 -35.23
CA ASN A 19 4.18 6.64 -35.84
C ASN A 19 4.73 5.23 -35.64
N LEU A 20 4.38 4.63 -34.49
CA LEU A 20 4.78 3.27 -34.15
C LEU A 20 4.33 2.37 -35.30
N PRO A 21 5.23 1.59 -35.93
CA PRO A 21 4.87 0.72 -37.03
C PRO A 21 3.71 -0.16 -36.61
N ASN A 22 2.69 -0.27 -37.47
CA ASN A 22 1.46 -1.01 -37.20
C ASN A 22 1.79 -2.40 -36.62
N ASN A 23 1.42 -2.61 -35.35
CA ASN A 23 1.80 -3.80 -34.58
C ASN A 23 1.40 -5.11 -35.28
N ARG A 24 0.36 -5.06 -36.13
CA ARG A 24 -0.05 -6.20 -36.97
C ARG A 24 0.94 -6.52 -38.10
N ILE A 25 1.54 -5.51 -38.73
CA ILE A 25 2.52 -5.71 -39.81
C ILE A 25 3.82 -6.23 -39.22
N VAL A 26 4.29 -5.65 -38.12
CA VAL A 26 5.50 -6.10 -37.41
C VAL A 26 5.34 -7.55 -36.94
N ASN A 27 4.20 -7.90 -36.34
CA ASN A 27 3.92 -9.27 -35.93
C ASN A 27 3.86 -10.24 -37.12
N ARG A 28 3.26 -9.85 -38.25
CA ARG A 28 3.24 -10.68 -39.47
C ARG A 28 4.64 -10.91 -40.05
N ILE A 29 5.47 -9.87 -40.08
CA ILE A 29 6.88 -9.97 -40.52
C ILE A 29 7.65 -10.89 -39.57
N PHE A 30 7.50 -10.72 -38.26
CA PHE A 30 8.12 -11.59 -37.26
C PHE A 30 7.76 -13.07 -37.48
N TRP A 31 6.48 -13.40 -37.60
CA TRP A 31 6.05 -14.78 -37.84
C TRP A 31 6.48 -15.32 -39.20
N ALA A 32 6.52 -14.48 -40.23
CA ALA A 32 7.06 -14.86 -41.54
C ALA A 32 8.56 -15.18 -41.46
N VAL A 33 9.34 -14.39 -40.73
CA VAL A 33 10.77 -14.65 -40.48
C VAL A 33 10.96 -15.93 -39.67
N VAL A 34 10.17 -16.13 -38.60
CA VAL A 34 10.21 -17.37 -37.80
C VAL A 34 9.90 -18.59 -38.68
N ALA A 35 8.87 -18.51 -39.54
CA ALA A 35 8.52 -19.59 -40.46
C ALA A 35 9.62 -19.86 -41.50
N ALA A 36 10.24 -18.81 -42.05
CA ALA A 36 11.34 -18.94 -43.00
C ALA A 36 12.58 -19.58 -42.34
N VAL A 37 12.94 -19.15 -41.12
CA VAL A 37 14.03 -19.75 -40.34
C VAL A 37 13.72 -21.21 -40.00
N ALA A 38 12.49 -21.53 -39.62
CA ALA A 38 12.09 -22.92 -39.35
C ALA A 38 12.19 -23.80 -40.60
N LEU A 39 11.80 -23.28 -41.77
CA LEU A 39 11.89 -24.01 -43.04
C LEU A 39 13.36 -24.27 -43.42
N ILE A 40 14.22 -23.24 -43.31
CA ILE A 40 15.66 -23.37 -43.55
C ILE A 40 16.26 -24.37 -42.55
N ALA A 41 15.91 -24.27 -41.28
CA ALA A 41 16.39 -25.19 -40.25
C ALA A 41 16.02 -26.64 -40.56
N LEU A 42 14.79 -26.91 -40.98
CA LEU A 42 14.34 -28.26 -41.33
C LEU A 42 15.07 -28.81 -42.56
N GLY A 43 15.23 -28.00 -43.61
CA GLY A 43 15.98 -28.40 -44.81
C GLY A 43 17.46 -28.63 -44.52
N SER A 44 18.09 -27.73 -43.76
CA SER A 44 19.48 -27.85 -43.34
C SER A 44 19.72 -29.08 -42.47
N PHE A 45 18.80 -29.35 -41.54
CA PHE A 45 18.84 -30.51 -40.67
C PHE A 45 18.75 -31.81 -41.49
N ALA A 46 17.80 -31.90 -42.42
CA ALA A 46 17.63 -33.09 -43.25
C ALA A 46 18.89 -33.40 -44.08
N LEU A 47 19.48 -32.38 -44.72
CA LEU A 47 20.70 -32.54 -45.50
C LEU A 47 21.90 -32.98 -44.63
N SER A 48 22.06 -32.35 -43.46
CA SER A 48 23.13 -32.73 -42.52
C SER A 48 22.95 -34.13 -41.97
N PHE A 49 21.70 -34.51 -41.64
CA PHE A 49 21.38 -35.84 -41.13
C PHE A 49 21.71 -36.93 -42.15
N MET A 50 21.35 -36.71 -43.43
CA MET A 50 21.68 -37.63 -44.52
C MET A 50 23.19 -37.76 -44.71
N ALA A 51 23.92 -36.64 -44.75
CA ALA A 51 25.37 -36.64 -44.93
C ALA A 51 26.09 -37.44 -43.82
N LEU A 52 25.69 -37.22 -42.56
CA LEU A 52 26.27 -37.95 -41.42
C LEU A 52 25.83 -39.43 -41.40
N HIS A 53 24.58 -39.73 -41.74
CA HIS A 53 24.11 -41.11 -41.87
C HIS A 53 24.95 -41.88 -42.89
N GLU A 54 25.12 -41.34 -44.09
CA GLU A 54 25.88 -41.96 -45.17
C GLU A 54 27.37 -42.07 -44.84
N LEU A 55 27.93 -41.06 -44.15
CA LEU A 55 29.29 -41.12 -43.63
C LEU A 55 29.45 -42.29 -42.63
N GLY A 56 28.49 -42.47 -41.71
CA GLY A 56 28.48 -43.56 -40.75
C GLY A 56 28.42 -44.94 -41.41
N THR A 57 27.54 -45.11 -42.40
CA THR A 57 27.42 -46.37 -43.14
C THR A 57 28.64 -46.68 -44.01
N THR A 58 29.30 -45.65 -44.56
CA THR A 58 30.51 -45.82 -45.37
C THR A 58 31.74 -46.16 -44.51
N ASN A 59 31.73 -45.78 -43.22
CA ASN A 59 32.85 -46.01 -42.29
C ASN A 59 32.60 -47.18 -41.31
N GLY A 60 31.80 -48.17 -41.72
CA GLY A 60 31.69 -49.46 -41.01
C GLY A 60 30.52 -49.59 -40.04
N THR A 61 29.60 -48.61 -39.98
CA THR A 61 28.34 -48.77 -39.23
C THR A 61 27.37 -49.64 -40.04
N PRO A 62 26.74 -50.68 -39.45
CA PRO A 62 25.69 -51.43 -40.12
C PRO A 62 24.59 -50.51 -40.64
N GLN A 63 24.07 -50.75 -41.84
CA GLN A 63 23.06 -49.88 -42.47
C GLN A 63 21.83 -49.66 -41.58
N ALA A 64 21.41 -50.68 -40.83
CA ALA A 64 20.30 -50.60 -39.89
C ALA A 64 20.55 -49.66 -38.68
N LEU A 65 21.81 -49.34 -38.38
CA LEU A 65 22.23 -48.50 -37.26
C LEU A 65 22.85 -47.16 -37.70
N GLY A 66 22.98 -46.92 -39.02
CA GLY A 66 23.59 -45.71 -39.57
C GLY A 66 22.92 -44.40 -39.11
N TRP A 67 21.63 -44.46 -38.76
CA TRP A 67 20.85 -43.31 -38.27
C TRP A 67 21.16 -42.92 -36.83
N ILE A 68 21.76 -43.82 -36.05
CA ILE A 68 22.11 -43.55 -34.65
C ILE A 68 23.25 -42.52 -34.59
N TRP A 69 24.17 -42.57 -35.55
CA TRP A 69 25.31 -41.66 -35.61
C TRP A 69 24.92 -40.17 -35.68
N PRO A 70 24.16 -39.70 -36.68
CA PRO A 70 23.69 -38.31 -36.70
C PRO A 70 22.82 -37.98 -35.49
N LEU A 71 21.99 -38.93 -35.03
CA LEU A 71 21.14 -38.71 -33.86
C LEU A 71 21.94 -38.41 -32.58
N ILE A 72 23.07 -39.10 -32.35
CA ILE A 72 23.93 -38.83 -31.19
C ILE A 72 24.48 -37.40 -31.23
N VAL A 73 24.91 -36.95 -32.42
CA VAL A 73 25.43 -35.59 -32.62
C VAL A 73 24.35 -34.55 -32.31
N ASP A 74 23.14 -34.75 -32.85
CA ASP A 74 22.03 -33.81 -32.71
C ASP A 74 21.47 -33.76 -31.27
N VAL A 75 21.25 -34.93 -30.65
CA VAL A 75 20.78 -35.01 -29.26
C VAL A 75 21.79 -34.39 -28.30
N SER A 76 23.09 -34.61 -28.54
CA SER A 76 24.15 -33.96 -27.76
C SER A 76 24.07 -32.44 -27.88
N MET A 77 23.90 -31.92 -29.10
CA MET A 77 23.80 -30.48 -29.35
C MET A 77 22.57 -29.87 -28.64
N VAL A 78 21.42 -30.56 -28.65
CA VAL A 78 20.21 -30.14 -27.93
C VAL A 78 20.44 -30.14 -26.41
N ILE A 79 21.04 -31.19 -25.86
CA ILE A 79 21.32 -31.30 -24.41
C ILE A 79 22.24 -30.16 -23.95
N TYR A 80 23.33 -29.89 -24.67
CA TYR A 80 24.27 -28.84 -24.26
C TYR A 80 23.68 -27.45 -24.44
N THR A 81 22.89 -27.22 -25.50
CA THR A 81 22.17 -25.95 -25.68
C THR A 81 21.14 -25.73 -24.58
N ALA A 82 20.41 -26.77 -24.17
CA ALA A 82 19.49 -26.70 -23.02
C ALA A 82 20.25 -26.44 -21.71
N ALA A 83 21.42 -27.05 -21.50
CA ALA A 83 22.25 -26.79 -20.33
C ALA A 83 22.76 -25.34 -20.29
N ILE A 84 23.10 -24.74 -21.45
CA ILE A 84 23.42 -23.30 -21.54
C ILE A 84 22.21 -22.46 -21.11
N LEU A 85 21.01 -22.78 -21.63
CA LEU A 85 19.79 -22.05 -21.29
C LEU A 85 19.49 -22.12 -19.78
N VAL A 86 19.57 -23.31 -19.17
CA VAL A 86 19.38 -23.49 -17.73
C VAL A 86 20.41 -22.70 -16.93
N ALA A 87 21.68 -22.72 -17.33
CA ALA A 87 22.73 -21.94 -16.66
C ALA A 87 22.48 -20.42 -16.77
N GLN A 88 21.99 -19.93 -17.92
CA GLN A 88 21.62 -18.53 -18.10
C GLN A 88 20.45 -18.13 -17.19
N LEU A 89 19.40 -18.97 -17.11
CA LEU A 89 18.27 -18.74 -16.21
C LEU A 89 18.70 -18.70 -14.74
N GLN A 90 19.72 -19.48 -14.38
CA GLN A 90 20.31 -19.48 -13.03
C GLN A 90 21.37 -18.39 -12.82
N ARG A 91 21.63 -17.51 -13.80
CA ARG A 91 22.70 -16.50 -13.78
C ARG A 91 24.10 -17.07 -13.49
N ARG A 92 24.37 -18.29 -14.00
CA ARG A 92 25.65 -19.01 -13.86
C ARG A 92 26.42 -19.03 -15.18
N ALA A 93 27.74 -19.17 -15.08
CA ALA A 93 28.60 -19.32 -16.25
C ALA A 93 28.46 -20.74 -16.86
N ALA A 94 28.19 -20.83 -18.15
CA ALA A 94 27.97 -22.10 -18.87
C ALA A 94 29.22 -22.58 -19.65
N ARG A 95 30.43 -22.43 -19.09
CA ARG A 95 31.69 -22.64 -19.86
C ARG A 95 31.81 -24.04 -20.48
N LEU A 96 31.52 -25.08 -19.71
CA LEU A 96 31.61 -26.47 -20.17
C LEU A 96 30.54 -26.81 -21.23
N PRO A 97 29.23 -26.54 -21.00
CA PRO A 97 28.22 -26.68 -22.03
C PRO A 97 28.52 -25.89 -23.31
N ILE A 98 29.01 -24.65 -23.20
CA ILE A 98 29.44 -23.84 -24.37
C ILE A 98 30.55 -24.55 -25.15
N GLY A 99 31.59 -25.02 -24.46
CA GLY A 99 32.68 -25.76 -25.10
C GLY A 99 32.20 -27.02 -25.82
N LEU A 100 31.27 -27.77 -25.21
CA LEU A 100 30.69 -28.97 -25.81
C LEU A 100 29.79 -28.66 -27.01
N THR A 101 28.97 -27.60 -26.95
CA THR A 101 28.18 -27.15 -28.10
C THR A 101 29.09 -26.76 -29.27
N ILE A 102 30.18 -26.02 -29.02
CA ILE A 102 31.16 -25.65 -30.05
C ILE A 102 31.82 -26.90 -30.63
N PHE A 103 32.20 -27.87 -29.79
CA PHE A 103 32.78 -29.12 -30.25
C PHE A 103 31.84 -29.86 -31.21
N TYR A 104 30.59 -30.08 -30.83
CA TYR A 104 29.61 -30.76 -31.69
C TYR A 104 29.25 -29.95 -32.95
N ALA A 105 29.27 -28.61 -32.88
CA ALA A 105 29.13 -27.74 -34.03
C ALA A 105 30.27 -27.93 -35.06
N VAL A 106 31.51 -28.12 -34.58
CA VAL A 106 32.65 -28.46 -35.46
C VAL A 106 32.49 -29.85 -36.05
N VAL A 107 32.10 -30.85 -35.23
CA VAL A 107 31.87 -32.23 -35.70
C VAL A 107 30.85 -32.28 -36.84
N THR A 108 29.73 -31.55 -36.73
CA THR A 108 28.72 -31.53 -37.80
C THR A 108 29.23 -30.89 -39.09
N VAL A 109 29.91 -29.74 -39.01
CA VAL A 109 30.47 -29.07 -40.19
C VAL A 109 31.53 -29.95 -40.86
N THR A 110 32.46 -30.51 -40.09
CA THR A 110 33.50 -31.40 -40.60
C THR A 110 32.90 -32.67 -41.20
N GLY A 111 31.91 -33.28 -40.55
CA GLY A 111 31.23 -34.48 -41.06
C GLY A 111 30.57 -34.23 -42.43
N ASN A 112 29.88 -33.11 -42.59
CA ASN A 112 29.28 -32.72 -43.88
C ASN A 112 30.34 -32.49 -44.96
N ILE A 113 31.43 -31.79 -44.63
CA ILE A 113 32.54 -31.55 -45.57
C ILE A 113 33.21 -32.85 -46.01
N LEU A 114 33.42 -33.79 -45.10
CA LEU A 114 34.03 -35.08 -45.39
C LEU A 114 33.16 -35.97 -46.27
N HIS A 115 31.84 -35.85 -46.15
CA HIS A 115 30.90 -36.56 -47.01
C HIS A 115 30.84 -35.96 -48.43
N ALA A 116 31.16 -34.67 -48.57
CA ALA A 116 31.05 -33.95 -49.84
C ALA A 116 32.14 -34.37 -50.86
N PRO A 117 31.90 -34.14 -52.17
CA PRO A 117 32.92 -34.32 -53.19
C PRO A 117 34.20 -33.53 -52.85
N PRO A 118 35.40 -34.09 -53.10
CA PRO A 118 36.70 -33.49 -52.74
C PRO A 118 37.06 -32.32 -53.67
N THR A 119 36.20 -31.32 -53.69
CA THR A 119 36.32 -30.08 -54.46
C THR A 119 36.08 -28.91 -53.51
N PRO A 120 36.78 -27.77 -53.68
CA PRO A 120 36.56 -26.61 -52.82
C PRO A 120 35.11 -26.12 -52.80
N LEU A 121 34.41 -26.21 -53.94
CA LEU A 121 32.99 -25.87 -54.06
C LEU A 121 32.10 -26.87 -53.31
N GLY A 122 32.40 -28.17 -53.39
CA GLY A 122 31.67 -29.21 -52.66
C GLY A 122 31.75 -29.03 -51.14
N TRP A 123 32.94 -28.72 -50.61
CA TRP A 123 33.13 -28.42 -49.20
C TRP A 123 32.36 -27.18 -48.76
N PHE A 124 32.37 -26.12 -49.57
CA PHE A 124 31.61 -24.91 -49.27
C PHE A 124 30.11 -25.18 -49.21
N VAL A 125 29.55 -25.83 -50.24
CA VAL A 125 28.13 -26.15 -50.31
C VAL A 125 27.69 -27.07 -49.16
N ALA A 126 28.53 -28.03 -48.77
CA ALA A 126 28.23 -28.95 -47.66
C ALA A 126 28.32 -28.29 -46.27
N ALA A 127 29.13 -27.23 -46.12
CA ALA A 127 29.18 -26.47 -44.88
C ALA A 127 27.98 -25.53 -44.68
N LEU A 128 27.29 -25.12 -45.76
CA LEU A 128 26.19 -24.16 -45.67
C LEU A 128 25.00 -24.66 -44.83
N PRO A 129 24.51 -25.90 -44.97
CA PRO A 129 23.43 -26.41 -44.14
C PRO A 129 23.70 -26.31 -42.62
N PRO A 130 24.80 -26.89 -42.07
CA PRO A 130 25.06 -26.84 -40.64
C PRO A 130 25.33 -25.41 -40.15
N LEU A 131 26.04 -24.57 -40.92
CA LEU A 131 26.29 -23.18 -40.55
C LEU A 131 25.00 -22.36 -40.46
N SER A 132 24.08 -22.55 -41.42
CA SER A 132 22.79 -21.86 -41.42
C SER A 132 21.94 -22.24 -40.21
N LEU A 133 21.98 -23.51 -39.79
CA LEU A 133 21.28 -23.99 -38.60
C LEU A 133 21.85 -23.41 -37.31
N ILE A 134 23.18 -23.35 -37.17
CA ILE A 134 23.86 -22.75 -36.01
C ILE A 134 23.50 -21.26 -35.89
N LEU A 135 23.65 -20.50 -36.99
CA LEU A 135 23.36 -19.07 -37.00
C LEU A 135 21.87 -18.78 -36.78
N GLY A 136 20.99 -19.59 -37.37
CA GLY A 136 19.55 -19.51 -37.16
C GLY A 136 19.16 -19.75 -35.70
N THR A 137 19.79 -20.73 -35.06
CA THR A 137 19.57 -21.03 -33.63
C THR A 137 20.01 -19.88 -32.74
N GLU A 138 21.17 -19.27 -33.01
CA GLU A 138 21.64 -18.12 -32.24
C GLU A 138 20.78 -16.87 -32.44
N CYS A 139 20.28 -16.65 -33.66
CA CYS A 139 19.31 -15.59 -33.95
C CYS A 139 18.01 -15.80 -33.18
N LEU A 140 17.47 -17.02 -33.17
CA LEU A 140 16.26 -17.36 -32.42
C LEU A 140 16.46 -17.19 -30.91
N ARG A 141 17.61 -17.64 -30.39
CA ARG A 141 17.98 -17.46 -28.98
C ARG A 141 18.01 -15.99 -28.59
N THR A 142 18.67 -15.16 -29.40
CA THR A 142 18.77 -13.71 -29.18
C THR A 142 17.39 -13.05 -29.22
N MET A 143 16.56 -13.41 -30.19
CA MET A 143 15.22 -12.85 -30.32
C MET A 143 14.30 -13.26 -29.16
N ALA A 144 14.37 -14.53 -28.72
CA ALA A 144 13.65 -15.01 -27.55
C ALA A 144 14.09 -14.29 -26.26
N ALA A 145 15.39 -14.08 -26.07
CA ALA A 145 15.91 -13.34 -24.93
C ALA A 145 15.37 -11.90 -24.86
N HIS A 146 15.37 -11.18 -26.00
CA HIS A 146 14.81 -9.82 -26.06
C HIS A 146 13.31 -9.77 -25.75
N MET A 147 12.54 -10.73 -26.27
CA MET A 147 11.09 -10.81 -25.99
C MET A 147 10.81 -11.06 -24.51
N LEU A 148 11.60 -11.93 -23.87
CA LEU A 148 11.48 -12.21 -22.44
C LEU A 148 11.85 -10.99 -21.57
N GLU A 149 12.90 -10.25 -21.94
CA GLU A 149 13.28 -9.01 -21.26
C GLU A 149 12.20 -7.94 -21.38
N GLN A 150 11.61 -7.76 -22.57
CA GLN A 150 10.51 -6.81 -22.77
C GLN A 150 9.28 -7.18 -21.93
N GLN A 151 8.93 -8.46 -21.84
CA GLN A 151 7.83 -8.91 -20.98
C GLN A 151 8.12 -8.67 -19.50
N ALA A 152 9.35 -8.94 -19.04
CA ALA A 152 9.75 -8.70 -17.66
C ALA A 152 9.65 -7.22 -17.27
N VAL A 153 10.03 -6.31 -18.18
CA VAL A 153 9.87 -4.86 -17.97
C VAL A 153 8.40 -4.47 -17.84
N LEU A 154 7.53 -4.98 -18.72
CA LEU A 154 6.10 -4.67 -18.67
C LEU A 154 5.43 -5.17 -17.38
N VAL A 155 5.77 -6.38 -16.93
CA VAL A 155 5.29 -6.92 -15.65
C VAL A 155 5.79 -6.07 -14.48
N THR A 156 7.05 -5.64 -14.52
CA THR A 156 7.64 -4.78 -13.47
C THR A 156 6.97 -3.41 -13.42
N LEU A 157 6.73 -2.80 -14.59
CA LEU A 157 6.02 -1.53 -14.71
C LEU A 157 4.59 -1.65 -14.18
N ALA A 158 3.86 -2.70 -14.57
CA ALA A 158 2.50 -2.95 -14.07
C ALA A 158 2.49 -3.10 -12.53
N ALA A 159 3.45 -3.83 -11.97
CA ALA A 159 3.59 -3.98 -10.53
C ALA A 159 3.93 -2.65 -9.83
N LEU A 160 4.74 -1.80 -10.44
CA LEU A 160 5.08 -0.47 -9.92
C LEU A 160 3.87 0.46 -9.95
N THR A 161 3.11 0.47 -11.05
CA THR A 161 1.86 1.23 -11.17
C THR A 161 0.83 0.79 -10.13
N ALA A 162 0.70 -0.51 -9.89
CA ALA A 162 -0.18 -1.03 -8.83
C ALA A 162 0.25 -0.55 -7.44
N ARG A 163 1.55 -0.58 -7.12
CA ARG A 163 2.09 -0.04 -5.86
C ARG A 163 1.81 1.46 -5.70
N TYR A 164 1.98 2.24 -6.77
CA TYR A 164 1.67 3.67 -6.76
C TYR A 164 0.20 3.93 -6.42
N HIS A 165 -0.73 3.22 -7.07
CA HIS A 165 -2.16 3.35 -6.78
C HIS A 165 -2.51 2.94 -5.34
N GLN A 166 -1.87 1.90 -4.80
CA GLN A 166 -2.07 1.50 -3.42
C GLN A 166 -1.63 2.60 -2.44
N THR A 167 -0.44 3.17 -2.63
CA THR A 167 0.02 4.27 -1.78
C THR A 167 -0.86 5.51 -1.88
N ALA A 168 -1.39 5.80 -3.08
CA ALA A 168 -2.34 6.90 -3.26
C ALA A 168 -3.66 6.67 -2.49
N ALA A 169 -4.18 5.43 -2.50
CA ALA A 169 -5.38 5.07 -1.74
C ALA A 169 -5.15 5.08 -0.22
N ASP A 170 -3.97 4.65 0.23
CA ASP A 170 -3.58 4.73 1.65
C ASP A 170 -3.54 6.20 2.11
N LEU A 171 -3.01 7.10 1.27
CA LEU A 171 -2.96 8.53 1.58
C LEU A 171 -4.36 9.16 1.68
N ASP A 172 -5.29 8.77 0.81
CA ASP A 172 -6.69 9.21 0.87
C ASP A 172 -7.37 8.71 2.16
N THR A 173 -7.10 7.45 2.53
CA THR A 173 -7.58 6.86 3.79
C THR A 173 -7.04 7.61 5.01
N MET A 174 -5.75 7.93 5.03
CA MET A 174 -5.14 8.72 6.12
C MET A 174 -5.73 10.13 6.20
N THR A 175 -5.96 10.77 5.05
CA THR A 175 -6.64 12.07 4.98
C THR A 175 -8.04 11.99 5.61
N GLY A 176 -8.83 10.98 5.25
CA GLY A 176 -10.16 10.75 5.84
C GLY A 176 -10.12 10.49 7.36
N GLN A 177 -9.10 9.80 7.87
CA GLN A 177 -8.90 9.62 9.31
C GLN A 177 -8.59 10.94 10.02
N VAL A 178 -7.78 11.81 9.41
CA VAL A 178 -7.48 13.15 9.95
C VAL A 178 -8.76 13.99 10.04
N ASP A 179 -9.59 13.98 9.00
CA ASP A 179 -10.85 14.71 9.00
C ASP A 179 -11.84 14.18 10.05
N THR A 180 -11.89 12.86 10.21
CA THR A 180 -12.72 12.23 11.25
C THR A 180 -12.25 12.63 12.66
N ARG A 181 -10.94 12.58 12.92
CA ARG A 181 -10.37 13.02 14.21
C ARG A 181 -10.57 14.51 14.46
N ARG A 182 -10.47 15.36 13.43
CA ARG A 182 -10.79 16.79 13.53
C ARG A 182 -12.24 17.00 13.94
N ALA A 183 -13.18 16.32 13.29
CA ALA A 183 -14.59 16.41 13.63
C ALA A 183 -14.89 15.91 15.06
N GLU A 184 -14.17 14.90 15.54
CA GLU A 184 -14.27 14.42 16.93
C GLU A 184 -13.76 15.46 17.93
N LEU A 185 -12.60 16.08 17.67
CA LEU A 185 -12.06 17.17 18.49
C LEU A 185 -13.04 18.35 18.58
N ASP A 186 -13.66 18.74 17.47
CA ASP A 186 -14.66 19.81 17.44
C ASP A 186 -15.89 19.45 18.29
N ARG A 187 -16.34 18.20 18.26
CA ARG A 187 -17.46 17.72 19.10
C ARG A 187 -17.10 17.76 20.58
N LEU A 188 -15.93 17.27 20.95
CA LEU A 188 -15.46 17.28 22.35
C LEU A 188 -15.29 18.71 22.87
N THR A 189 -14.77 19.61 22.03
CA THR A 189 -14.64 21.03 22.37
C THR A 189 -15.99 21.66 22.66
N ARG A 190 -17.00 21.41 21.82
CA ARG A 190 -18.37 21.88 22.04
C ARG A 190 -19.00 21.29 23.31
N GLN A 191 -18.74 20.01 23.59
CA GLN A 191 -19.22 19.37 24.83
C GLN A 191 -18.61 20.01 26.08
N LEU A 192 -17.31 20.30 26.05
CA LEU A 192 -16.63 21.01 27.15
C LEU A 192 -17.19 22.42 27.33
N GLU A 193 -17.44 23.14 26.24
CA GLU A 193 -18.03 24.48 26.28
C GLU A 193 -19.45 24.45 26.86
N GLN A 194 -20.28 23.50 26.44
CA GLN A 194 -21.62 23.31 26.99
C GLN A 194 -21.58 22.96 28.48
N ALA A 195 -20.75 22.00 28.88
CA ALA A 195 -20.61 21.61 30.28
C ALA A 195 -20.13 22.78 31.17
N ARG A 196 -19.28 23.66 30.61
CA ARG A 196 -18.86 24.88 31.30
C ARG A 196 -20.01 25.87 31.49
N ILE A 197 -20.82 26.09 30.45
CA ILE A 197 -22.03 26.95 30.54
C ILE A 197 -23.02 26.39 31.57
N ASP A 198 -23.24 25.09 31.58
CA ASP A 198 -24.14 24.42 32.53
C ASP A 198 -23.62 24.55 33.98
N LEU A 199 -22.30 24.49 34.18
CA LEU A 199 -21.68 24.73 35.48
C LEU A 199 -21.88 26.17 35.96
N ASP A 200 -21.62 27.15 35.09
CA ASP A 200 -21.74 28.58 35.40
C ASP A 200 -23.19 28.96 35.74
N THR A 201 -24.16 28.42 34.99
CA THR A 201 -25.59 28.63 35.25
C THR A 201 -26.06 27.98 36.56
N THR A 202 -25.58 26.78 36.87
CA THR A 202 -25.86 26.10 38.15
C THR A 202 -25.29 26.90 39.33
N GLN A 203 -24.06 27.40 39.21
CA GLN A 203 -23.45 28.24 40.25
C GLN A 203 -24.22 29.54 40.45
N ALA A 204 -24.65 30.20 39.37
CA ALA A 204 -25.47 31.41 39.45
C ALA A 204 -26.80 31.16 40.20
N GLY A 205 -27.49 30.05 39.89
CA GLY A 205 -28.72 29.66 40.59
C GLY A 205 -28.49 29.37 42.09
N GLN A 206 -27.40 28.68 42.44
CA GLN A 206 -27.04 28.42 43.84
C GLN A 206 -26.73 29.71 44.62
N ILE A 207 -26.07 30.69 43.98
CA ILE A 207 -25.80 31.99 44.58
C ILE A 207 -27.11 32.74 44.84
N GLU A 208 -28.03 32.75 43.87
CA GLU A 208 -29.33 33.40 43.99
C GLU A 208 -30.20 32.77 45.09
N ASP A 209 -30.27 31.44 45.14
CA ASP A 209 -31.01 30.71 46.17
C ASP A 209 -30.44 30.97 47.58
N LYS A 210 -29.11 30.98 47.70
CA LYS A 210 -28.44 31.31 48.96
C LYS A 210 -28.76 32.75 49.38
N ALA A 211 -28.72 33.71 48.46
CA ALA A 211 -29.08 35.10 48.73
C ALA A 211 -30.55 35.23 49.16
N ARG A 212 -31.46 34.49 48.55
CA ARG A 212 -32.89 34.45 48.92
C ARG A 212 -33.11 33.88 50.31
N LEU A 213 -32.40 32.80 50.67
CA LEU A 213 -32.43 32.20 52.01
C LEU A 213 -31.91 33.16 53.08
N VAL A 214 -30.82 33.88 52.80
CA VAL A 214 -30.29 34.91 53.70
C VAL A 214 -31.34 35.98 53.95
N LYS A 215 -31.95 36.56 52.90
CA LYS A 215 -33.02 37.56 53.03
C LYS A 215 -34.22 37.04 53.84
N LEU A 216 -34.64 35.79 53.61
CA LEU A 216 -35.76 35.18 54.36
C LEU A 216 -35.42 35.03 55.85
N ASN A 217 -34.20 34.62 56.15
CA ASN A 217 -33.72 34.45 57.53
C ASN A 217 -33.59 35.79 58.24
N GLU A 218 -33.08 36.82 57.58
CA GLU A 218 -33.03 38.19 58.11
C GLU A 218 -34.43 38.72 58.43
N ALA A 219 -35.39 38.56 57.51
CA ALA A 219 -36.78 38.96 57.75
C ALA A 219 -37.44 38.18 58.91
N ARG A 220 -37.13 36.88 59.05
CA ARG A 220 -37.58 36.07 60.19
C ARG A 220 -36.93 36.53 61.49
N ALA A 221 -35.65 36.85 61.49
CA ALA A 221 -34.92 37.35 62.65
C ALA A 221 -35.45 38.72 63.12
N ALA A 222 -35.77 39.62 62.18
CA ALA A 222 -36.42 40.89 62.47
C ALA A 222 -37.77 40.68 63.18
N LYS A 223 -38.65 39.85 62.62
CA LYS A 223 -39.95 39.51 63.24
C LYS A 223 -39.82 38.90 64.64
N VAL A 224 -38.81 38.06 64.88
CA VAL A 224 -38.56 37.48 66.21
C VAL A 224 -38.08 38.55 67.18
N THR A 225 -37.25 39.49 66.73
CA THR A 225 -36.78 40.62 67.54
C THR A 225 -37.94 41.54 67.92
N ASP A 226 -38.79 41.91 66.96
CA ASP A 226 -39.99 42.73 67.20
C ASP A 226 -40.94 42.05 68.18
N ARG A 227 -41.19 40.74 67.99
CA ARG A 227 -42.03 39.96 68.92
C ARG A 227 -41.43 39.94 70.33
N ARG A 228 -40.12 39.79 70.47
CA ARG A 228 -39.44 39.77 71.77
C ARG A 228 -39.50 41.13 72.46
N ALA A 229 -39.36 42.23 71.71
CA ALA A 229 -39.53 43.58 72.25
C ALA A 229 -40.96 43.81 72.77
N ALA A 230 -41.98 43.36 72.02
CA ALA A 230 -43.37 43.42 72.45
C ALA A 230 -43.68 42.52 73.67
N VAL A 231 -43.05 41.35 73.77
CA VAL A 231 -43.15 40.49 74.96
C VAL A 231 -42.52 41.15 76.18
N LEU A 232 -41.36 41.80 76.03
CA LEU A 232 -40.72 42.54 77.12
C LEU A 232 -41.58 43.70 77.62
N SER A 233 -42.17 44.50 76.73
CA SER A 233 -43.03 45.62 77.13
C SER A 233 -44.27 45.14 77.89
N LEU A 234 -44.94 44.09 77.39
CA LEU A 234 -46.12 43.52 78.05
C LEU A 234 -45.79 42.83 79.39
N LEU A 235 -44.58 42.30 79.57
CA LEU A 235 -44.10 41.80 80.86
C LEU A 235 -43.84 42.94 81.85
N ALA A 236 -43.30 44.07 81.38
CA ALA A 236 -43.09 45.27 82.21
C ALA A 236 -44.41 45.90 82.68
N GLU A 237 -45.49 45.72 81.91
CA GLU A 237 -46.86 46.08 82.27
C GLU A 237 -47.52 45.09 83.27
N GLY A 238 -46.83 44.01 83.65
CA GLY A 238 -47.29 43.05 84.67
C GLY A 238 -48.24 41.96 84.18
N LEU A 239 -48.37 41.75 82.86
CA LEU A 239 -49.26 40.73 82.32
C LEU A 239 -48.70 39.30 82.50
N SER A 240 -49.60 38.34 82.72
CA SER A 240 -49.21 36.93 82.83
C SER A 240 -48.82 36.33 81.47
N PRO A 241 -47.96 35.30 81.42
CA PRO A 241 -47.55 34.66 80.16
C PRO A 241 -48.71 34.09 79.32
N ALA A 242 -49.84 33.73 79.95
CA ALA A 242 -51.03 33.22 79.26
C ALA A 242 -51.81 34.35 78.55
N ASP A 243 -51.84 35.54 79.15
CA ASP A 243 -52.52 36.71 78.58
C ASP A 243 -51.72 37.31 77.42
N ILE A 244 -50.39 37.32 77.53
CA ILE A 244 -49.46 37.74 76.46
C ILE A 244 -49.59 36.83 75.23
N SER A 245 -49.74 35.51 75.45
CA SER A 245 -49.98 34.53 74.38
C SER A 245 -51.26 34.82 73.60
N THR A 246 -52.34 35.17 74.32
CA THR A 246 -53.65 35.49 73.73
C THR A 246 -53.61 36.81 72.97
N ARG A 247 -52.95 37.83 73.52
CA ARG A 247 -52.90 39.20 72.95
C ARG A 247 -52.01 39.33 71.73
N LEU A 248 -50.88 38.61 71.69
CA LEU A 248 -50.00 38.57 70.52
C LEU A 248 -50.43 37.50 69.49
N ALA A 249 -51.46 36.70 69.79
CA ALA A 249 -51.92 35.57 68.98
C ALA A 249 -50.78 34.57 68.64
N VAL A 250 -49.91 34.28 69.62
CA VAL A 250 -48.76 33.36 69.46
C VAL A 250 -48.84 32.26 70.52
N SER A 251 -48.44 31.03 70.17
CA SER A 251 -48.52 29.88 71.08
C SER A 251 -47.79 30.12 72.41
N ALA A 252 -48.37 29.63 73.51
CA ALA A 252 -47.77 29.73 74.85
C ALA A 252 -46.36 29.12 74.92
N ARG A 253 -46.08 28.08 74.12
CA ARG A 253 -44.75 27.45 74.00
C ARG A 253 -43.71 28.41 73.40
N THR A 254 -44.10 29.21 72.41
CA THR A 254 -43.23 30.20 71.78
C THR A 254 -42.94 31.38 72.72
N ILE A 255 -43.95 31.86 73.45
CA ILE A 255 -43.78 32.92 74.46
C ILE A 255 -42.84 32.45 75.57
N LYS A 256 -43.05 31.25 76.12
CA LYS A 256 -42.13 30.66 77.12
C LYS A 256 -40.68 30.59 76.63
N ARG A 257 -40.48 30.20 75.36
CA ARG A 257 -39.13 30.15 74.75
C ARG A 257 -38.50 31.53 74.59
N ASP A 258 -39.29 32.54 74.23
CA ASP A 258 -38.78 33.91 74.09
C ASP A 258 -38.45 34.56 75.44
N ILE A 259 -39.24 34.30 76.49
CA ILE A 259 -38.93 34.72 77.87
C ILE A 259 -37.61 34.11 78.37
N ILE A 260 -37.40 32.81 78.14
CA ILE A 260 -36.13 32.14 78.48
C ILE A 260 -34.95 32.78 77.75
N ALA A 261 -35.11 33.06 76.46
CA ALA A 261 -34.06 33.68 75.65
C ALA A 261 -33.75 35.13 76.07
N LEU A 262 -34.76 35.87 76.54
CA LEU A 262 -34.61 37.22 77.07
C LEU A 262 -33.88 37.21 78.42
N ASN A 263 -34.27 36.31 79.34
CA ASN A 263 -33.59 36.16 80.64
C ASN A 263 -32.13 35.71 80.50
N GLY A 264 -31.83 34.82 79.54
CA GLY A 264 -30.46 34.40 79.25
C GLY A 264 -29.55 35.52 78.70
N LYS A 265 -30.12 36.52 78.00
CA LYS A 265 -29.38 37.72 77.57
C LYS A 265 -29.14 38.70 78.71
N VAL A 266 -30.12 38.89 79.60
CA VAL A 266 -30.00 39.77 80.76
C VAL A 266 -28.93 39.25 81.73
N GLY A 267 -28.77 37.92 81.88
CA GLY A 267 -27.72 37.32 82.71
C GLY A 267 -26.30 37.31 82.11
N ALA A 268 -26.11 37.61 80.83
CA ALA A 268 -24.80 37.63 80.16
C ALA A 268 -24.20 39.05 80.02
N THR A 269 -24.91 40.08 80.51
CA THR A 269 -24.51 41.50 80.40
C THR A 269 -24.19 42.13 81.77
N LEU A 270 -23.98 41.29 82.80
CA LEU A 270 -23.46 41.65 84.13
C LEU A 270 -22.08 41.02 84.28
#